data_AF-A0A935BFD1-F1
#
_entry.id   AF-A0A935BFD1-F1
#
_cell.length_a   1.000
_cell.length_b   1.000
_cell.length_c   1.000
_cell.angle_alpha   90.00
_cell.angle_beta   90.00
_cell.angle_gamma   90.00
#
_symmetry.space_group_name_H-M   'P 1'
#
loop_
_entity.id
_entity.type
_entity.pdbx_description
1 polymer ?
#
loop_
_entity_poly.entity_id
_entity_poly.type
_entity_poly.pdbx_seq_one_letter_code
_entity_poly.pdbx_strand_id
1 'polypeptide(L)' 'MKLTPEKMRWMIDRLLITTSPTTCPHGRPVILRLSMKDIERGFHRT' A
#
# COMPACT_ATOMS: atom_id res chain seq x y z
N MET A 1 5.96 -19.38 5.20
CA MET A 1 5.32 -18.90 6.45
C MET A 1 4.55 -17.64 6.13
N LYS A 2 3.26 -17.53 6.51
CA LYS A 2 2.45 -16.34 6.26
C LYS A 2 2.62 -15.34 7.41
N LEU A 3 2.48 -14.04 7.13
CA LEU A 3 2.46 -13.02 8.19
C LEU A 3 1.16 -13.15 8.99
N THR A 4 1.21 -12.92 10.30
CA THR A 4 -0.01 -12.79 11.11
C THR A 4 -0.65 -11.42 10.85
N PRO A 5 -1.98 -11.28 11.06
CA PRO A 5 -2.66 -10.00 10.91
C PRO A 5 -2.04 -8.88 11.76
N GLU A 6 -1.59 -9.19 12.97
CA GLU A 6 -0.94 -8.25 13.89
C GLU A 6 0.38 -7.75 13.31
N LYS A 7 1.19 -8.66 12.75
CA LYS A 7 2.46 -8.31 12.11
C LYS A 7 2.25 -7.46 10.85
N MET A 8 1.21 -7.73 10.06
CA MET A 8 0.88 -6.90 8.89
C MET A 8 0.52 -5.47 9.32
N ARG A 9 -0.34 -5.30 10.33
CA ARG A 9 -0.71 -3.97 10.86
C ARG A 9 0.51 -3.23 11.37
N TRP A 10 1.32 -3.88 12.20
CA TRP A 10 2.56 -3.32 12.72
C TRP A 10 3.50 -2.85 11.59
N MET A 11 3.65 -3.63 10.51
CA MET A 11 4.49 -3.23 9.36
C MET A 11 3.95 -1.98 8.66
N ILE A 12 2.63 -1.87 8.48
CA ILE A 12 2.00 -0.69 7.88
C ILE A 12 2.18 0.53 8.78
N ASP A 13 1.94 0.40 10.09
CA ASP A 13 2.11 1.50 11.06
C ASP A 13 3.55 2.03 11.05
N ARG A 14 4.54 1.12 11.01
CA ARG A 14 5.96 1.49 10.93
C ARG A 14 6.33 2.14 9.61
N LEU A 15 5.74 1.71 8.49
CA LEU A 15 5.99 2.29 7.17
C LEU A 15 5.52 3.74 7.11
N LEU A 16 4.31 4.02 7.64
CA LEU A 16 3.67 5.33 7.51
C LEU A 16 4.36 6.45 8.31
N ILE A 17 5.17 6.11 9.32
CA ILE A 17 5.97 7.09 10.09
C ILE A 17 7.37 7.35 9.51
N THR A 18 7.73 6.71 8.39
CA THR A 18 9.01 6.97 7.72
C THR A 18 8.97 8.30 6.96
N THR A 19 10.14 8.82 6.59
CA THR A 19 10.26 10.08 5.83
C THR A 19 9.77 9.97 4.39
N SER A 20 9.75 8.76 3.82
CA SER A 20 9.32 8.48 2.44
C SER A 20 8.52 7.17 2.39
N PRO A 21 7.26 7.17 2.87
CA PRO A 21 6.48 5.94 3.04
C PRO A 21 6.00 5.31 1.73
N THR A 22 6.02 6.06 0.61
CA THR A 22 5.53 5.60 -0.69
C THR A 22 6.62 5.10 -1.63
N THR A 23 7.89 5.41 -1.34
CA THR A 23 9.02 5.14 -2.23
C THR A 23 10.19 4.58 -1.43
N CYS A 24 10.78 3.46 -1.89
CA CYS A 24 11.95 2.88 -1.24
C CYS A 24 13.22 3.71 -1.53
N PRO A 25 14.33 3.48 -0.80
CA PRO A 25 15.58 4.21 -1.00
C PRO A 25 16.20 4.10 -2.41
N HIS A 26 15.78 3.12 -3.21
CA HIS A 26 16.23 2.88 -4.58
C HIS A 26 15.25 3.45 -5.63
N GLY A 27 14.22 4.19 -5.22
CA GLY A 27 13.23 4.81 -6.13
C GLY A 27 12.08 3.90 -6.55
N ARG A 28 11.93 2.70 -6.00
CA ARG A 28 10.79 1.82 -6.34
C ARG A 28 9.55 2.17 -5.50
N PRO A 29 8.35 2.22 -6.09
CA PRO A 29 7.12 2.42 -5.34
C PRO A 29 6.87 1.22 -4.41
N VAL A 30 6.49 1.49 -3.16
CA VAL A 30 6.15 0.46 -2.17
C VAL A 30 4.65 0.40 -1.86
N ILE A 31 3.89 1.44 -2.21
CA ILE A 31 2.44 1.51 -2.05
C ILE A 31 1.79 1.72 -3.42
N LEU A 32 0.80 0.89 -3.75
CA LEU A 32 -0.10 1.10 -4.87
C LEU A 32 -1.41 1.70 -4.35
N ARG A 33 -1.78 2.87 -4.85
CA ARG A 33 -3.07 3.52 -4.52
C ARG A 33 -4.07 3.22 -5.63
N LEU A 34 -5.13 2.50 -5.29
CA LEU A 34 -6.31 2.33 -6.14
C LEU A 34 -7.46 3.08 -5.49
N SER A 35 -7.97 4.11 -6.14
CA SER A 35 -9.20 4.76 -5.69
C SER A 35 -10.42 3.90 -6.01
N MET A 36 -11.56 4.16 -5.35
CA MET A 36 -12.81 3.49 -5.70
C MET A 36 -13.17 3.67 -7.18
N LYS A 37 -12.91 4.87 -7.73
CA LYS A 37 -13.09 5.16 -9.16
C LYS A 37 -12.19 4.31 -10.06
N ASP A 38 -10.95 4.06 -9.66
CA ASP A 38 -10.03 3.22 -10.44
C ASP A 38 -10.50 1.76 -10.44
N ILE A 39 -11.03 1.31 -9.30
CA ILE A 39 -11.62 -0.02 -9.15
C ILE A 39 -12.87 -0.12 -10.03
N GLU A 40 -13.81 0.81 -9.92
CA GLU A 40 -15.05 0.85 -10.72
C GLU A 40 -14.75 0.83 -12.21
N ARG A 41 -13.86 1.70 -12.68
CA ARG A 41 -13.39 1.71 -14.08
C ARG A 41 -12.82 0.37 -14.51
N GLY A 42 -12.03 -0.28 -13.66
CA GLY A 42 -11.48 -1.62 -13.92
C GLY A 42 -12.54 -2.72 -14.06
N PHE A 43 -13.71 -2.53 -13.45
CA PHE A 43 -14.88 -3.38 -13.61
C PHE A 43 -15.88 -2.89 -14.67
N HIS A 44 -15.50 -1.89 -15.49
CA HIS A 44 -16.38 -1.24 -16.46
C HIS A 44 -17.66 -0.66 -15.85
N ARG A 45 -17.55 -0.20 -14.60
CA ARG A 45 -18.59 0.57 -13.90
C ARG A 45 -18.23 2.06 -13.98
N THR A 46 -19.22 2.90 -14.26
CA THR A 46 -19.12 4.37 -14.27
C THR A 46 -18.94 4.94 -12.88
#